data_AF-A0A6N7ID17-F1
#
_entry.id   AF-A0A6N7ID17-F1
#
_cell.length_a   1.000
_cell.length_b   1.000
_cell.length_c   1.000
_cell.angle_alpha   90.00
_cell.angle_beta   90.00
_cell.angle_gamma   90.00
#
_symmetry.space_group_name_H-M   'P 1'
#
loop_
_entity.id
_entity.type
_entity.pdbx_description
1 polymer ?
#
loop_
_entity_poly.entity_id
_entity_poly.type
_entity_poly.pdbx_seq_one_letter_code
_entity_poly.pdbx_strand_id
1 'polypeptide(L)'
;MSGGRDEGRVVGAGAAVVTAAVTLALWVWLGWAMAGDDPSTVAGAASAVVFVGLPFAAAAAAVAWHVARAAHGPDVPARLLALTTAGRHGRREEWGAAMRAELASIPDARERRGFALGCALTALRTGWGRAPWLVATVCFVGFAAITFAESRIMLAGDQVGILAGALMSVPLFFAIALVAARAVRSFRAGLESGVLALLAAVAGVLVVAAPEAITWYHEAGVWIIDGDFPKGGIAGPGEAVRDALGGVTFFYLLFNAPWPVIGAALGAWRRRRPEADAPPAVAPAGSPGSARSPLPSQRGTGLS
;
A
#
# COMPACT_ATOMS: atom_id res chain seq x y z
N MET A 1 -8.28 18.46 27.17
CA MET A 1 -7.62 17.20 26.71
C MET A 1 -6.93 17.38 25.33
N SER A 2 -6.09 18.41 25.15
CA SER A 2 -5.35 18.64 23.89
C SER A 2 -4.01 17.90 23.82
N GLY A 3 -3.38 17.58 24.97
CA GLY A 3 -2.02 17.04 25.04
C GLY A 3 -1.78 15.70 24.34
N GLY A 4 -2.71 14.75 24.42
CA GLY A 4 -2.50 13.40 23.85
C GLY A 4 -2.45 13.35 22.31
N ARG A 5 -2.89 14.41 21.62
CA ARG A 5 -2.88 14.45 20.14
C ARG A 5 -1.52 14.84 19.56
N ASP A 6 -0.74 15.62 20.30
CA ASP A 6 0.59 16.05 19.88
C ASP A 6 1.64 14.99 20.15
N GLU A 7 1.52 14.28 21.28
CA GLU A 7 2.41 13.18 21.65
C GLU A 7 2.46 12.08 20.57
N GLY A 8 1.30 11.66 20.05
CA GLY A 8 1.26 10.64 18.99
C GLY A 8 1.78 11.09 17.63
N ARG A 9 1.83 12.40 17.36
CA ARG A 9 2.49 12.94 16.17
C ARG A 9 4.00 12.92 16.32
N VAL A 10 4.50 13.26 17.50
CA VAL A 10 5.94 13.25 17.81
C VAL A 10 6.49 11.82 17.77
N VAL A 11 5.80 10.87 18.41
CA VAL A 11 6.18 9.44 18.38
C VAL A 11 6.15 8.88 16.94
N GLY A 12 5.12 9.22 16.17
CA GLY A 12 5.03 8.83 14.76
C GLY A 12 6.18 9.40 13.91
N ALA A 13 6.54 10.67 14.12
CA ALA A 13 7.64 11.33 13.40
C ALA A 13 8.97 10.67 13.72
N GLY A 14 9.25 10.45 15.01
CA GLY A 14 10.48 9.81 15.46
C GLY A 14 10.64 8.42 14.85
N ALA A 15 9.61 7.58 14.93
CA ALA A 15 9.64 6.24 14.35
C ALA A 15 9.88 6.26 12.83
N ALA A 16 9.24 7.19 12.11
CA ALA A 16 9.40 7.33 10.68
C ALA A 16 10.82 7.75 10.28
N VAL A 17 11.39 8.75 10.98
CA VAL A 17 12.74 9.26 10.72
C VAL A 17 13.80 8.18 10.99
N VAL A 18 13.72 7.50 12.14
CA VAL A 18 14.66 6.41 12.47
C VAL A 18 14.57 5.28 11.44
N THR A 19 13.36 4.88 11.06
CA THR A 19 13.16 3.81 10.07
C THR A 19 13.74 4.18 8.71
N ALA A 20 13.50 5.41 8.22
CA ALA A 20 14.09 5.89 6.97
C ALA A 20 15.63 5.93 7.05
N ALA A 21 16.18 6.47 8.14
CA ALA A 21 17.63 6.59 8.32
C ALA A 21 18.32 5.22 8.32
N VAL A 22 17.79 4.25 9.07
CA VAL A 22 18.32 2.88 9.10
C VAL A 22 18.22 2.22 7.72
N THR A 23 17.07 2.34 7.05
CA THR A 23 16.88 1.76 5.72
C THR A 23 17.87 2.35 4.71
N LEU A 24 18.05 3.66 4.72
CA LEU A 24 18.99 4.33 3.84
C LEU A 24 20.44 3.95 4.15
N ALA A 25 20.82 3.90 5.43
CA ALA A 25 22.15 3.48 5.86
C ALA A 25 22.48 2.06 5.41
N LEU A 26 21.52 1.14 5.47
CA LEU A 26 21.69 -0.23 4.96
C LEU A 26 21.92 -0.26 3.44
N TRP A 27 21.18 0.54 2.67
CA TRP A 27 21.39 0.65 1.22
C TRP A 27 22.73 1.27 0.85
N VAL A 28 23.15 2.31 1.57
CA VAL A 28 24.48 2.92 1.38
C VAL A 28 25.58 1.92 1.71
N TRP A 29 25.47 1.22 2.83
CA TRP A 29 26.43 0.19 3.23
C TRP A 29 26.50 -0.94 2.20
N LEU A 30 25.35 -1.43 1.72
CA LEU A 30 25.29 -2.48 0.70
C LEU A 30 25.92 -2.01 -0.62
N GLY A 31 25.58 -0.80 -1.08
CA GLY A 31 26.17 -0.23 -2.29
C GLY A 31 27.68 -0.10 -2.17
N TRP A 32 28.18 0.36 -1.02
CA TRP A 32 29.61 0.50 -0.75
C TRP A 32 30.33 -0.85 -0.71
N ALA A 33 29.72 -1.86 -0.07
CA ALA A 33 30.25 -3.22 -0.03
C ALA A 33 30.33 -3.87 -1.41
N MET A 34 29.42 -3.54 -2.34
CA MET A 34 29.44 -4.06 -3.71
C MET A 34 30.33 -3.25 -4.67
N ALA A 35 30.63 -1.99 -4.36
CA ALA A 35 31.42 -1.15 -5.25
C ALA A 35 32.89 -1.59 -5.32
N GLY A 36 33.51 -1.95 -4.20
CA GLY A 36 34.97 -2.08 -4.18
C GLY A 36 35.67 -0.77 -4.56
N ASP A 37 36.86 -0.84 -5.15
CA ASP A 37 37.70 0.35 -5.44
C ASP A 37 37.50 0.95 -6.85
N ASP A 38 36.61 0.38 -7.66
CA ASP A 38 36.38 0.86 -9.04
C ASP A 38 35.45 2.11 -9.05
N PRO A 39 35.86 3.24 -9.66
CA PRO A 39 35.00 4.42 -9.77
C PRO A 39 33.65 4.16 -10.48
N SER A 40 33.61 3.21 -11.43
CA SER A 40 32.40 2.90 -12.19
C SER A 40 31.32 2.22 -11.33
N THR A 41 31.74 1.37 -10.40
CA THR A 41 30.86 0.67 -9.47
C THR A 41 30.39 1.60 -8.35
N VAL A 42 31.19 2.60 -7.95
CA VAL A 42 30.77 3.67 -7.03
C VAL A 42 29.61 4.48 -7.61
N ALA A 43 29.68 4.86 -8.89
CA ALA A 43 28.57 5.53 -9.57
C ALA A 43 27.31 4.66 -9.65
N GLY A 44 27.49 3.35 -9.90
CA GLY A 44 26.42 2.36 -9.85
C GLY A 44 25.78 2.25 -8.46
N ALA A 45 26.58 2.19 -7.40
CA ALA A 45 26.11 2.15 -6.01
C ALA A 45 25.33 3.41 -5.62
N ALA A 46 25.83 4.59 -6.01
CA ALA A 46 25.12 5.85 -5.78
C ALA A 46 23.75 5.86 -6.48
N SER A 47 23.70 5.38 -7.73
CA SER A 47 22.45 5.25 -8.49
C SER A 47 21.48 4.28 -7.80
N ALA A 48 21.95 3.12 -7.32
CA ALA A 48 21.13 2.17 -6.58
C ALA A 48 20.55 2.78 -5.28
N VAL A 49 21.34 3.55 -4.54
CA VAL A 49 20.85 4.26 -3.34
C VAL A 49 19.74 5.24 -3.70
N VAL A 50 19.89 6.00 -4.79
CA VAL A 50 18.92 7.01 -5.20
C VAL A 50 17.63 6.38 -5.74
N PHE A 51 17.74 5.41 -6.65
CA PHE A 51 16.58 4.85 -7.35
C PHE A 51 15.90 3.70 -6.62
N VAL A 52 16.60 3.05 -5.68
CA VAL A 52 16.06 1.93 -4.89
C VAL A 52 16.01 2.29 -3.42
N GLY A 53 17.14 2.70 -2.84
CA GLY A 53 17.24 2.97 -1.40
C GLY A 53 16.28 4.05 -0.89
N LEU A 54 16.21 5.20 -1.57
CA LEU A 54 15.34 6.31 -1.17
C LEU A 54 13.84 5.95 -1.24
N PRO A 55 13.31 5.34 -2.32
CA PRO A 55 11.93 4.86 -2.33
C PRO A 55 11.60 3.88 -1.18
N PHE A 56 12.49 2.92 -0.88
CA PHE A 56 12.28 2.02 0.25
C PHE A 56 12.30 2.74 1.59
N ALA A 57 13.22 3.68 1.81
CA ALA A 57 13.27 4.48 3.02
C ALA A 57 11.99 5.32 3.19
N ALA A 58 11.49 5.93 2.11
CA ALA A 58 10.24 6.69 2.11
C ALA A 58 9.02 5.79 2.41
N ALA A 59 8.93 4.63 1.77
CA ALA A 59 7.89 3.64 2.02
C ALA A 59 7.92 3.16 3.49
N ALA A 60 9.10 2.83 4.01
CA ALA A 60 9.27 2.37 5.39
C ALA A 60 8.90 3.46 6.40
N ALA A 61 9.30 4.71 6.17
CA ALA A 61 8.87 5.86 6.97
C ALA A 61 7.36 6.06 6.95
N ALA A 62 6.71 5.94 5.78
CA ALA A 62 5.27 6.06 5.67
C ALA A 62 4.54 4.96 6.46
N VAL A 63 4.99 3.71 6.36
CA VAL A 63 4.43 2.60 7.14
C VAL A 63 4.64 2.84 8.63
N ALA A 64 5.87 3.16 9.06
CA ALA A 64 6.20 3.41 10.46
C ALA A 64 5.35 4.55 11.05
N TRP A 65 5.20 5.66 10.33
CA TRP A 65 4.33 6.77 10.71
C TRP A 65 2.87 6.31 10.92
N HIS A 66 2.32 5.58 9.95
CA HIS A 66 0.93 5.12 10.00
C HIS A 66 0.70 4.08 11.10
N VAL A 67 1.63 3.14 11.28
CA VAL A 67 1.58 2.11 12.33
C VAL A 67 1.72 2.74 13.71
N ALA A 68 2.72 3.60 13.93
CA ALA A 68 2.91 4.28 15.19
C ALA A 68 1.67 5.09 15.58
N ARG A 69 1.09 5.84 14.64
CA ARG A 69 -0.14 6.61 14.88
C ARG A 69 -1.34 5.74 15.22
N ALA A 70 -1.47 4.56 14.61
CA ALA A 70 -2.56 3.63 14.88
C ALA A 70 -2.34 2.80 16.16
N ALA A 71 -1.09 2.59 16.58
CA ALA A 71 -0.71 1.86 17.78
C ALA A 71 -0.86 2.66 19.08
N HIS A 72 -1.37 3.90 19.02
CA HIS A 72 -1.70 4.68 20.22
C HIS A 72 -2.97 4.12 20.87
N GLY A 73 -2.78 3.37 21.96
CA GLY A 73 -3.86 2.79 22.76
C GLY A 73 -3.31 2.11 24.02
N PRO A 74 -4.12 2.04 25.09
CA PRO A 74 -3.66 1.59 26.42
C PRO A 74 -3.27 0.11 26.44
N ASP A 75 -3.80 -0.73 25.56
CA ASP A 75 -3.50 -2.17 25.53
C ASP A 75 -3.42 -2.79 24.11
N VAL A 76 -2.83 -3.98 24.03
CA VAL A 76 -2.58 -4.72 22.77
C VAL A 76 -3.87 -5.04 21.99
N PRO A 77 -4.97 -5.52 22.63
CA PRO A 77 -6.22 -5.79 21.92
C PRO A 77 -6.82 -4.53 21.27
N ALA A 78 -6.81 -3.40 21.98
CA ALA A 78 -7.30 -2.14 21.41
C ALA A 78 -6.43 -1.67 20.25
N ARG A 79 -5.11 -1.85 20.31
CA ARG A 79 -4.19 -1.53 19.20
C ARG A 79 -4.46 -2.40 17.97
N LEU A 80 -4.65 -3.71 18.15
CA LEU A 80 -4.97 -4.62 17.04
C LEU A 80 -6.28 -4.22 16.36
N LEU A 81 -7.32 -3.95 17.16
CA LEU A 81 -8.61 -3.54 16.64
C LEU A 81 -8.53 -2.16 15.96
N ALA A 82 -7.79 -1.22 16.55
CA ALA A 82 -7.53 0.09 15.96
C ALA A 82 -6.81 -0.03 14.61
N LEU A 83 -5.76 -0.84 14.51
CA LEU A 83 -5.03 -1.09 13.26
C LEU A 83 -5.94 -1.72 12.18
N THR A 84 -6.77 -2.69 12.57
CA THR A 84 -7.63 -3.42 11.62
C THR A 84 -8.90 -2.66 11.22
N THR A 85 -9.28 -1.63 11.97
CA THR A 85 -10.39 -0.73 11.64
C THR A 85 -9.94 0.62 11.09
N ALA A 86 -8.65 0.97 11.24
CA ALA A 86 -8.08 2.20 10.73
C ALA A 86 -8.27 2.33 9.21
N GLY A 87 -8.77 3.49 8.79
CA GLY A 87 -8.96 3.82 7.37
C GLY A 87 -10.15 3.13 6.72
N ARG A 88 -11.09 2.56 7.47
CA ARG A 88 -12.39 2.16 6.90
C ARG A 88 -13.33 3.34 6.92
N HIS A 89 -14.16 3.49 5.89
CA HIS A 89 -15.07 4.64 5.74
C HIS A 89 -16.54 4.22 5.82
N GLY A 90 -17.41 5.19 6.09
CA GLY A 90 -18.87 5.03 6.16
C GLY A 90 -19.31 4.15 7.34
N ARG A 91 -20.28 3.26 7.12
CA ARG A 91 -20.83 2.33 8.15
C ARG A 91 -19.77 1.48 8.87
N ARG A 92 -18.55 1.40 8.32
CA ARG A 92 -17.44 0.66 8.92
C ARG A 92 -16.68 1.45 9.99
N GLU A 93 -16.74 2.78 9.96
CA GLU A 93 -16.25 3.60 11.08
C GLU A 93 -17.14 3.38 12.30
N GLU A 94 -18.46 3.39 12.10
CA GLU A 94 -19.46 3.07 13.13
C GLU A 94 -19.26 1.66 13.68
N TRP A 95 -19.09 0.66 12.80
CA TRP A 95 -18.77 -0.71 13.21
C TRP A 95 -17.47 -0.75 14.04
N GLY A 96 -16.40 -0.10 13.60
CA GLY A 96 -15.14 -0.06 14.33
C GLY A 96 -15.22 0.68 15.67
N ALA A 97 -16.10 1.68 15.79
CA ALA A 97 -16.41 2.35 17.04
C ALA A 97 -17.20 1.42 17.98
N ALA A 98 -18.22 0.73 17.47
CA ALA A 98 -19.01 -0.24 18.21
C ALA A 98 -18.15 -1.39 18.74
N MET A 99 -17.27 -1.98 17.90
CA MET A 99 -16.36 -3.05 18.35
C MET A 99 -15.37 -2.55 19.41
N ARG A 100 -14.95 -1.29 19.38
CA ARG A 100 -14.08 -0.72 20.42
C ARG A 100 -14.84 -0.48 21.73
N ALA A 101 -16.10 -0.07 21.66
CA ALA A 101 -16.97 0.05 22.83
C ALA A 101 -17.21 -1.32 23.47
N GLU A 102 -17.48 -2.33 22.66
CA GLU A 102 -17.64 -3.72 23.12
C GLU A 102 -16.34 -4.28 23.71
N LEU A 103 -15.20 -4.03 23.08
CA LEU A 103 -13.90 -4.46 23.63
C LEU A 103 -13.59 -3.81 25.00
N ALA A 104 -14.16 -2.63 25.28
CA ALA A 104 -14.01 -1.95 26.55
C ALA A 104 -14.98 -2.47 27.63
N SER A 105 -16.09 -3.12 27.26
CA SER A 105 -17.03 -3.72 28.21
C SER A 105 -16.58 -5.10 28.70
N ILE A 106 -15.72 -5.79 27.96
CA ILE A 106 -15.19 -7.11 28.33
C ILE A 106 -14.11 -6.94 29.42
N PRO A 107 -14.27 -7.50 30.63
CA PRO A 107 -13.29 -7.36 31.71
C PRO A 107 -12.11 -8.34 31.58
N ASP A 108 -12.34 -9.55 31.06
CA ASP A 108 -11.32 -10.60 31.00
C ASP A 108 -10.30 -10.38 29.87
N ALA A 109 -9.02 -10.45 30.20
CA ALA A 109 -7.95 -10.18 29.24
C ALA A 109 -7.85 -11.21 28.10
N ARG A 110 -8.20 -12.48 28.36
CA ARG A 110 -8.15 -13.55 27.35
C ARG A 110 -9.32 -13.43 26.38
N GLU A 111 -10.52 -13.19 26.90
CA GLU A 111 -11.73 -12.93 26.12
C GLU A 111 -11.58 -11.69 25.24
N ARG A 112 -11.03 -10.59 25.78
CA ARG A 112 -10.68 -9.38 25.01
C ARG A 112 -9.77 -9.67 23.83
N ARG A 113 -8.74 -10.51 24.01
CA ARG A 113 -7.82 -10.91 22.93
C ARG A 113 -8.56 -11.73 21.87
N GLY A 114 -9.37 -12.70 22.29
CA GLY A 114 -10.19 -13.52 21.38
C GLY A 114 -11.16 -12.66 20.56
N PHE A 115 -11.85 -11.73 21.21
CA PHE A 115 -12.76 -10.79 20.57
C PHE A 115 -12.04 -9.87 19.58
N ALA A 116 -10.92 -9.26 19.98
CA ALA A 116 -10.15 -8.38 19.10
C ALA A 116 -9.59 -9.13 17.88
N LEU A 117 -9.11 -10.37 18.05
CA LEU A 117 -8.66 -11.23 16.94
C LEU A 117 -9.82 -11.61 16.02
N GLY A 118 -10.97 -12.00 16.56
CA GLY A 118 -12.17 -12.31 15.78
C GLY A 118 -12.65 -11.12 14.95
N CYS A 119 -12.69 -9.94 15.56
CA CYS A 119 -13.01 -8.69 14.87
C CYS A 119 -11.97 -8.34 13.79
N ALA A 120 -10.68 -8.47 14.09
CA ALA A 120 -9.60 -8.22 13.15
C ALA A 120 -9.69 -9.13 11.91
N LEU A 121 -9.90 -10.44 12.10
CA LEU A 121 -10.07 -11.41 11.03
C LEU A 121 -11.33 -11.13 10.20
N THR A 122 -12.44 -10.81 10.87
CA THR A 122 -13.70 -10.46 10.20
C THR A 122 -13.52 -9.19 9.37
N ALA A 123 -12.83 -8.19 9.93
CA ALA A 123 -12.49 -6.98 9.22
C ALA A 123 -11.70 -7.33 7.96
N LEU A 124 -10.60 -8.08 8.08
CA LEU A 124 -9.77 -8.48 6.94
C LEU A 124 -10.57 -9.18 5.82
N ARG A 125 -11.46 -10.11 6.17
CA ARG A 125 -12.27 -10.87 5.18
C ARG A 125 -13.34 -10.06 4.47
N THR A 126 -14.07 -9.21 5.19
CA THR A 126 -15.23 -8.48 4.65
C THR A 126 -14.84 -7.21 3.86
N GLY A 127 -13.53 -6.95 3.72
CA GLY A 127 -13.01 -5.66 3.32
C GLY A 127 -13.11 -5.32 1.84
N TRP A 128 -13.02 -6.32 0.97
CA TRP A 128 -12.58 -6.13 -0.40
C TRP A 128 -13.79 -6.00 -1.33
N GLY A 129 -14.05 -4.78 -1.80
CA GLY A 129 -15.02 -4.57 -2.88
C GLY A 129 -14.57 -5.24 -4.19
N ARG A 130 -15.40 -5.20 -5.23
CA ARG A 130 -15.04 -5.74 -6.56
C ARG A 130 -13.94 -4.93 -7.27
N ALA A 131 -13.81 -3.64 -6.93
CA ALA A 131 -12.93 -2.72 -7.66
C ALA A 131 -11.42 -3.10 -7.60
N PRO A 132 -10.82 -3.43 -6.43
CA PRO A 132 -9.44 -3.90 -6.41
C PRO A 132 -9.20 -5.15 -7.25
N TRP A 133 -10.15 -6.09 -7.27
CA TRP A 133 -10.06 -7.28 -8.11
C TRP A 133 -10.10 -6.98 -9.60
N LEU A 134 -10.97 -6.06 -10.03
CA LEU A 134 -10.99 -5.61 -11.42
C LEU A 134 -9.65 -4.96 -11.82
N VAL A 135 -9.11 -4.08 -10.97
CA VAL A 135 -7.79 -3.46 -11.22
C VAL A 135 -6.70 -4.52 -11.28
N ALA A 136 -6.71 -5.50 -10.37
CA ALA A 136 -5.77 -6.60 -10.35
C ALA A 136 -5.85 -7.44 -11.63
N THR A 137 -7.05 -7.80 -12.09
CA THR A 137 -7.25 -8.53 -13.34
C THR A 137 -6.74 -7.73 -14.54
N VAL A 138 -7.03 -6.42 -14.61
CA VAL A 138 -6.52 -5.56 -15.69
C VAL A 138 -4.99 -5.49 -15.66
N CYS A 139 -4.37 -5.36 -14.48
CA CYS A 139 -2.92 -5.40 -14.34
C CYS A 139 -2.34 -6.76 -14.77
N PHE A 140 -2.92 -7.87 -14.32
CA PHE A 140 -2.48 -9.21 -14.71
C PHE A 140 -2.48 -9.39 -16.23
N VAL A 141 -3.62 -9.11 -16.89
CA VAL A 141 -3.76 -9.28 -18.34
C VAL A 141 -2.88 -8.29 -19.10
N GLY A 142 -2.84 -7.03 -18.66
CA GLY A 142 -2.04 -5.99 -19.31
C GLY A 142 -0.54 -6.29 -19.26
N PHE A 143 -0.01 -6.68 -18.10
CA PHE A 143 1.41 -7.02 -17.98
C PHE A 143 1.75 -8.31 -18.71
N ALA A 144 0.90 -9.34 -18.67
CA ALA A 144 1.11 -10.54 -19.48
C ALA A 144 1.20 -10.20 -20.99
N ALA A 145 0.26 -9.38 -21.49
CA ALA A 145 0.26 -8.98 -22.90
C ALA A 145 1.48 -8.14 -23.29
N ILE A 146 1.88 -7.18 -22.44
CA ILE A 146 3.07 -6.35 -22.67
C ILE A 146 4.33 -7.21 -22.66
N THR A 147 4.53 -8.07 -21.65
CA THR A 147 5.69 -8.97 -21.57
C THR A 147 5.77 -9.88 -22.77
N PHE A 148 4.65 -10.42 -23.24
CA PHE A 148 4.64 -11.25 -24.44
C PHE A 148 5.02 -10.44 -25.68
N ALA A 149 4.43 -9.26 -25.87
CA ALA A 149 4.74 -8.40 -27.02
C ALA A 149 6.22 -7.97 -27.03
N GLU A 150 6.75 -7.55 -25.89
CA GLU A 150 8.16 -7.19 -25.73
C GLU A 150 9.08 -8.38 -26.01
N SER A 151 8.75 -9.56 -25.48
CA SER A 151 9.48 -10.80 -25.76
C SER A 151 9.59 -11.06 -27.27
N ARG A 152 8.47 -10.98 -28.01
CA ARG A 152 8.47 -11.22 -29.46
C ARG A 152 9.22 -10.15 -30.25
N ILE A 153 9.09 -8.88 -29.85
CA ILE A 153 9.80 -7.77 -30.50
C ILE A 153 11.31 -7.90 -30.29
N MET A 154 11.75 -8.17 -29.06
CA MET A 154 13.17 -8.25 -28.72
C MET A 154 13.83 -9.50 -29.29
N LEU A 155 13.13 -10.64 -29.32
CA LEU A 155 13.62 -11.87 -29.93
C LEU A 155 13.82 -11.72 -31.46
N ALA A 156 12.94 -10.97 -32.12
CA ALA A 156 13.06 -10.67 -33.55
C ALA A 156 14.10 -9.58 -33.87
N GLY A 157 14.50 -8.79 -32.86
CA GLY A 157 15.46 -7.70 -32.98
C GLY A 157 16.84 -8.07 -32.43
N ASP A 158 17.41 -7.15 -31.65
CA ASP A 158 18.80 -7.23 -31.16
C ASP A 158 18.97 -8.11 -29.90
N GLN A 159 17.91 -8.80 -29.46
CA GLN A 159 17.94 -9.77 -28.35
C GLN A 159 18.40 -9.19 -27.00
N VAL A 160 18.20 -7.89 -26.75
CA VAL A 160 18.64 -7.16 -25.53
C VAL A 160 17.92 -7.58 -24.22
N GLY A 161 17.11 -8.64 -24.28
CA GLY A 161 16.28 -9.11 -23.16
C GLY A 161 15.06 -8.23 -22.87
N ILE A 162 14.17 -8.71 -22.00
CA ILE A 162 12.89 -8.05 -21.67
C ILE A 162 12.95 -7.18 -20.40
N LEU A 163 14.09 -7.15 -19.69
CA LEU A 163 14.18 -6.50 -18.38
C LEU A 163 13.85 -5.00 -18.43
N ALA A 164 14.27 -4.30 -19.48
CA ALA A 164 14.07 -2.85 -19.59
C ALA A 164 12.58 -2.44 -19.61
N GLY A 165 11.73 -3.21 -20.30
CA GLY A 165 10.30 -2.96 -20.40
C GLY A 165 9.55 -3.25 -19.10
N ALA A 166 9.95 -4.31 -18.41
CA ALA A 166 9.38 -4.71 -17.12
C ALA A 166 9.57 -3.66 -16.01
N LEU A 167 10.54 -2.75 -16.12
CA LEU A 167 10.85 -1.74 -15.11
C LEU A 167 9.99 -0.46 -15.22
N MET A 168 9.23 -0.27 -16.31
CA MET A 168 8.45 0.95 -16.57
C MET A 168 7.11 1.04 -15.81
N SER A 169 6.84 0.09 -14.91
CA SER A 169 5.57 -0.05 -14.18
C SER A 169 5.43 0.81 -12.91
N VAL A 170 6.51 1.46 -12.47
CA VAL A 170 6.57 2.32 -11.27
C VAL A 170 5.43 3.34 -11.17
N PRO A 171 5.18 4.22 -12.16
CA PRO A 171 4.15 5.25 -12.05
C PRO A 171 2.73 4.67 -11.95
N LEU A 172 2.50 3.47 -12.52
CA LEU A 172 1.19 2.82 -12.51
C LEU A 172 0.79 2.38 -11.10
N PHE A 173 1.66 1.65 -10.40
CA PHE A 173 1.36 1.16 -9.05
C PHE A 173 1.24 2.31 -8.04
N PHE A 174 2.08 3.33 -8.18
CA PHE A 174 1.94 4.58 -7.44
C PHE A 174 0.57 5.21 -7.67
N ALA A 175 0.15 5.37 -8.93
CA ALA A 175 -1.11 6.01 -9.29
C ALA A 175 -2.33 5.21 -8.80
N ILE A 176 -2.33 3.89 -8.94
CA ILE A 176 -3.41 3.02 -8.44
C ILE A 176 -3.57 3.22 -6.92
N ALA A 177 -2.47 3.12 -6.16
CA ALA A 177 -2.51 3.28 -4.73
C ALA A 177 -2.93 4.69 -4.30
N LEU A 178 -2.43 5.72 -5.00
CA LEU A 178 -2.77 7.12 -4.79
C LEU A 178 -4.27 7.37 -5.00
N VAL A 179 -4.81 6.95 -6.14
CA VAL A 179 -6.22 7.16 -6.50
C VAL A 179 -7.12 6.39 -5.55
N ALA A 180 -6.82 5.12 -5.25
CA ALA A 180 -7.60 4.33 -4.30
C ALA A 180 -7.56 4.93 -2.89
N ALA A 181 -6.38 5.31 -2.39
CA ALA A 181 -6.26 5.98 -1.10
C ALA A 181 -6.98 7.32 -1.06
N ARG A 182 -7.00 8.06 -2.17
CA ARG A 182 -7.63 9.39 -2.23
C ARG A 182 -9.15 9.30 -2.36
N ALA A 183 -9.65 8.38 -3.18
CA ALA A 183 -11.09 8.15 -3.37
C ALA A 183 -11.76 7.73 -2.07
N VAL A 184 -11.08 6.86 -1.31
CA VAL A 184 -11.57 6.37 -0.03
C VAL A 184 -11.09 7.23 1.13
N ARG A 185 -10.06 8.08 0.98
CA ARG A 185 -9.35 8.79 2.08
C ARG A 185 -8.73 7.83 3.10
N SER A 186 -8.09 6.77 2.63
CA SER A 186 -7.53 5.69 3.46
C SER A 186 -6.20 5.16 2.94
N PHE A 187 -5.18 5.22 3.78
CA PHE A 187 -3.87 4.61 3.49
C PHE A 187 -4.01 3.11 3.20
N ARG A 188 -4.75 2.39 4.05
CA ARG A 188 -4.94 0.95 3.91
C ARG A 188 -5.59 0.56 2.59
N ALA A 189 -6.65 1.26 2.18
CA ALA A 189 -7.34 0.95 0.93
C ALA A 189 -6.43 1.17 -0.29
N GLY A 190 -5.62 2.22 -0.27
CA GLY A 190 -4.61 2.45 -1.31
C GLY A 190 -3.53 1.37 -1.32
N LEU A 191 -3.02 1.00 -0.15
CA LEU A 191 -1.98 -0.02 -0.01
C LEU A 191 -2.47 -1.39 -0.49
N GLU A 192 -3.65 -1.83 -0.03
CA GLU A 192 -4.27 -3.09 -0.47
C GLU A 192 -4.46 -3.13 -1.99
N SER A 193 -4.97 -2.03 -2.58
CA SER A 193 -5.20 -1.96 -4.03
C SER A 193 -3.89 -1.96 -4.83
N GLY A 194 -2.89 -1.18 -4.40
CA GLY A 194 -1.60 -1.08 -5.08
C GLY A 194 -0.78 -2.37 -4.96
N VAL A 195 -0.76 -3.01 -3.78
CA VAL A 195 -0.08 -4.30 -3.58
C VAL A 195 -0.77 -5.40 -4.36
N LEU A 196 -2.10 -5.45 -4.38
CA LEU A 196 -2.82 -6.44 -5.17
C LEU A 196 -2.54 -6.27 -6.68
N ALA A 197 -2.53 -5.03 -7.17
CA ALA A 197 -2.16 -4.72 -8.56
C ALA A 197 -0.72 -5.15 -8.88
N LEU A 198 0.22 -4.89 -7.97
CA LEU A 198 1.62 -5.32 -8.09
C LEU A 198 1.74 -6.85 -8.15
N LEU A 199 1.12 -7.57 -7.22
CA LEU A 199 1.16 -9.03 -7.20
C LEU A 199 0.53 -9.64 -8.45
N ALA A 200 -0.58 -9.06 -8.92
CA ALA A 200 -1.24 -9.50 -10.15
C ALA A 200 -0.37 -9.23 -11.39
N ALA A 201 0.32 -8.08 -11.44
CA ALA A 201 1.28 -7.78 -12.49
C ALA A 201 2.45 -8.79 -12.49
N VAL A 202 3.07 -9.04 -11.33
CA VAL A 202 4.14 -10.05 -11.18
C VAL A 202 3.66 -11.41 -11.68
N ALA A 203 2.47 -11.86 -11.27
CA ALA A 203 1.90 -13.12 -11.75
C ALA A 203 1.72 -13.12 -13.28
N GLY A 204 1.23 -12.03 -13.87
CA GLY A 204 1.08 -11.88 -15.32
C GLY A 204 2.41 -12.00 -16.06
N VAL A 205 3.45 -11.30 -15.58
CA VAL A 205 4.80 -11.38 -16.15
C VAL A 205 5.34 -12.81 -16.04
N LEU A 206 5.27 -13.45 -14.86
CA LEU A 206 5.85 -14.79 -14.64
C LEU A 206 5.18 -15.88 -15.48
N VAL A 207 3.84 -15.80 -15.67
CA VAL A 207 3.09 -16.73 -16.53
C VAL A 207 3.59 -16.71 -17.97
N VAL A 208 4.08 -15.57 -18.45
CA VAL A 208 4.61 -15.40 -19.81
C VAL A 208 6.11 -15.63 -19.88
N ALA A 209 6.87 -15.11 -18.90
CA ALA A 209 8.31 -15.20 -18.89
C ALA A 209 8.81 -16.65 -18.84
N ALA A 210 8.11 -17.55 -18.14
CA ALA A 210 8.51 -18.96 -18.07
C ALA A 210 8.50 -19.67 -19.44
N PRO A 211 7.38 -19.71 -20.22
CA PRO A 211 7.39 -20.32 -21.54
C PRO A 211 8.24 -19.54 -22.57
N GLU A 212 8.28 -18.20 -22.48
CA GLU A 212 9.12 -17.42 -23.39
C GLU A 212 10.62 -17.64 -23.12
N ALA A 213 11.04 -17.86 -21.88
CA ALA A 213 12.43 -18.19 -21.55
C ALA A 213 12.92 -19.45 -22.27
N ILE A 214 12.07 -20.47 -22.35
CA ILE A 214 12.35 -21.71 -23.08
C ILE A 214 12.48 -21.41 -24.59
N THR A 215 11.62 -20.55 -25.11
CA THR A 215 11.62 -20.17 -26.53
C THR A 215 12.89 -19.41 -26.89
N TRP A 216 13.26 -18.38 -26.12
CA TRP A 216 14.50 -17.62 -26.30
C TRP A 216 15.73 -18.51 -26.22
N TYR A 217 15.73 -19.41 -25.24
CA TYR A 217 16.81 -20.36 -25.07
C TYR A 217 16.99 -21.29 -26.28
N HIS A 218 15.90 -21.83 -26.83
CA HIS A 218 15.97 -22.71 -27.99
C HIS A 218 16.25 -22.00 -29.31
N GLU A 219 15.68 -20.81 -29.51
CA GLU A 219 15.77 -20.08 -30.78
C GLU A 219 17.05 -19.24 -30.87
N ALA A 220 17.48 -18.63 -29.77
CA ALA A 220 18.58 -17.68 -29.76
C ALA A 220 19.75 -18.08 -28.83
N GLY A 221 19.56 -19.06 -27.95
CA GLY A 221 20.62 -19.51 -27.04
C GLY A 221 20.99 -18.52 -25.94
N VAL A 222 20.12 -17.54 -25.68
CA VAL A 222 20.32 -16.45 -24.71
C VAL A 222 19.29 -16.49 -23.58
N TRP A 223 19.59 -15.82 -22.47
CA TRP A 223 18.63 -15.60 -21.40
C TRP A 223 17.61 -14.52 -21.76
N ILE A 224 16.35 -14.73 -21.40
CA ILE A 224 15.28 -13.78 -21.70
C ILE A 224 15.43 -12.44 -20.97
N ILE A 225 16.10 -12.43 -19.81
CA ILE A 225 16.17 -11.24 -18.96
C ILE A 225 17.08 -10.18 -19.56
N ASP A 226 18.32 -10.55 -19.86
CA ASP A 226 19.39 -9.64 -20.26
C ASP A 226 19.88 -9.87 -21.70
N GLY A 227 19.49 -10.97 -22.33
CA GLY A 227 19.97 -11.33 -23.67
C GLY A 227 21.36 -11.95 -23.69
N ASP A 228 21.96 -12.23 -22.54
CA ASP A 228 23.32 -12.77 -22.47
C ASP A 228 23.35 -14.28 -22.75
N PHE A 229 24.47 -14.75 -23.29
CA PHE A 229 24.72 -16.17 -23.44
C PHE A 229 25.07 -16.82 -22.09
N PRO A 230 24.60 -18.06 -21.82
CA PRO A 230 24.92 -18.78 -20.60
C PRO A 230 26.43 -19.08 -20.51
N LYS A 231 27.09 -18.51 -19.49
CA LYS A 231 28.56 -18.63 -19.28
C LYS A 231 29.07 -20.07 -19.08
N GLY A 232 28.18 -21.03 -18.76
CA GLY A 232 28.50 -22.44 -18.51
C GLY A 232 28.10 -23.41 -19.64
N GLY A 233 27.62 -22.90 -20.78
CA GLY A 233 27.08 -23.74 -21.87
C GLY A 233 25.56 -23.95 -21.77
N ILE A 234 25.05 -24.94 -22.51
CA ILE A 234 23.60 -25.23 -22.70
C ILE A 234 23.01 -25.80 -21.40
N ALA A 235 22.71 -24.89 -20.48
CA ALA A 235 21.95 -25.06 -19.26
C ALA A 235 20.50 -25.45 -19.62
N GLY A 236 20.08 -26.70 -19.43
CA GLY A 236 18.78 -27.19 -19.96
C GLY A 236 17.58 -26.29 -19.61
N PRO A 237 16.42 -26.46 -20.26
CA PRO A 237 15.29 -25.50 -20.23
C PRO A 237 14.78 -25.14 -18.81
N GLY A 238 14.98 -26.02 -17.82
CA GLY A 238 14.66 -25.72 -16.43
C GLY A 238 15.52 -24.60 -15.81
N GLU A 239 16.77 -24.44 -16.23
CA GLU A 239 17.65 -23.35 -15.79
C GLU A 239 17.22 -22.02 -16.41
N ALA A 240 16.81 -22.00 -17.68
CA ALA A 240 16.24 -20.81 -18.32
C ALA A 240 14.97 -20.32 -17.60
N VAL A 241 14.08 -21.24 -17.23
CA VAL A 241 12.90 -20.89 -16.44
C VAL A 241 13.29 -20.38 -15.05
N ARG A 242 14.25 -21.04 -14.38
CA ARG A 242 14.68 -20.62 -13.05
C ARG A 242 15.31 -19.23 -13.06
N ASP A 243 16.14 -18.95 -14.04
CA ASP A 243 16.75 -17.64 -14.24
C ASP A 243 15.69 -16.57 -14.47
N ALA A 244 14.79 -16.82 -15.43
CA ALA A 244 13.66 -15.95 -15.72
C ALA A 244 12.81 -15.65 -14.47
N LEU A 245 12.40 -16.69 -13.73
CA LEU A 245 11.60 -16.52 -12.51
C LEU A 245 12.37 -15.78 -11.43
N GLY A 246 13.64 -16.11 -11.21
CA GLY A 246 14.48 -15.52 -10.17
C GLY A 246 14.75 -14.04 -10.43
N GLY A 247 15.30 -13.72 -11.60
CA GLY A 247 15.67 -12.35 -11.95
C GLY A 247 14.45 -11.45 -12.12
N VAL A 248 13.39 -11.90 -12.82
CA VAL A 248 12.15 -11.12 -12.94
C VAL A 248 11.54 -10.87 -11.58
N THR A 249 11.38 -11.89 -10.73
CA THR A 249 10.77 -11.68 -9.40
C THR A 249 11.61 -10.72 -8.57
N PHE A 250 12.93 -10.90 -8.55
CA PHE A 250 13.83 -10.06 -7.77
C PHE A 250 13.80 -8.60 -8.25
N PHE A 251 14.11 -8.33 -9.51
CA PHE A 251 14.18 -6.97 -10.03
C PHE A 251 12.82 -6.29 -10.04
N TYR A 252 11.75 -6.99 -10.45
CA TYR A 252 10.43 -6.40 -10.51
C TYR A 252 9.95 -5.96 -9.12
N LEU A 253 10.13 -6.80 -8.09
CA LEU A 253 9.77 -6.43 -6.73
C LEU A 253 10.70 -5.34 -6.17
N LEU A 254 11.99 -5.41 -6.45
CA LEU A 254 12.96 -4.42 -5.99
C LEU A 254 12.59 -3.02 -6.47
N PHE A 255 12.26 -2.85 -7.74
CA PHE A 255 11.94 -1.53 -8.28
C PHE A 255 10.50 -1.09 -8.02
N ASN A 256 9.54 -2.02 -7.92
CA ASN A 256 8.12 -1.68 -7.85
C ASN A 256 7.50 -1.69 -6.43
N ALA A 257 8.03 -2.46 -5.49
CA ALA A 257 7.45 -2.62 -4.15
C ALA A 257 7.24 -1.33 -3.33
N PRO A 258 8.13 -0.31 -3.37
CA PRO A 258 7.94 0.87 -2.52
C PRO A 258 6.78 1.78 -3.01
N TRP A 259 6.46 1.75 -4.30
CA TRP A 259 5.55 2.72 -4.92
C TRP A 259 4.07 2.62 -4.50
N PRO A 260 3.47 1.41 -4.34
CA PRO A 260 2.18 1.27 -3.70
C PRO A 260 2.09 1.97 -2.34
N VAL A 261 3.14 1.86 -1.53
CA VAL A 261 3.19 2.44 -0.18
C VAL A 261 3.22 3.96 -0.24
N ILE A 262 4.12 4.52 -1.06
CA ILE A 262 4.27 5.97 -1.21
C ILE A 262 2.98 6.57 -1.80
N GLY A 263 2.41 5.95 -2.82
CA GLY A 263 1.15 6.38 -3.43
C GLY A 263 0.01 6.39 -2.42
N ALA A 264 -0.15 5.32 -1.65
CA ALA A 264 -1.16 5.22 -0.61
C ALA A 264 -1.00 6.30 0.48
N ALA A 265 0.23 6.56 0.91
CA ALA A 265 0.55 7.57 1.91
C ALA A 265 0.18 8.97 1.42
N LEU A 266 0.60 9.32 0.20
CA LEU A 266 0.31 10.61 -0.41
C LEU A 266 -1.20 10.79 -0.67
N GLY A 267 -1.91 9.72 -1.06
CA GLY A 267 -3.34 9.75 -1.32
C GLY A 267 -4.16 9.99 -0.06
N ALA A 268 -3.71 9.41 1.06
CA ALA A 268 -4.30 9.62 2.37
C ALA A 268 -3.94 10.98 3.00
N TRP A 269 -2.92 11.68 2.50
CA TRP A 269 -2.33 12.85 3.16
C TRP A 269 -3.17 14.14 3.08
N ARG A 270 -4.26 14.21 2.29
CA ARG A 270 -5.01 15.48 2.20
C ARG A 270 -5.68 15.87 3.52
N ARG A 271 -5.14 16.97 4.06
CA ARG A 271 -5.57 17.73 5.25
C ARG A 271 -7.09 17.79 5.34
N ARG A 272 -7.63 17.33 6.47
CA ARG A 272 -8.89 17.86 6.99
C ARG A 272 -8.71 19.38 6.99
N ARG A 273 -9.36 20.09 6.07
CA ARG A 273 -9.53 21.53 6.26
C ARG A 273 -10.17 21.67 7.64
N PRO A 274 -9.63 22.52 8.52
CA PRO A 274 -10.34 22.89 9.73
C PRO A 274 -11.69 23.43 9.27
N GLU A 275 -12.73 22.64 9.48
CA GLU A 275 -14.12 23.11 9.52
C GLU A 275 -14.33 24.07 10.72
N ALA A 276 -13.25 24.35 11.46
CA ALA A 276 -13.14 25.31 12.55
C ALA A 276 -13.10 26.78 12.10
N ASP A 277 -12.96 27.07 10.79
CA ASP A 277 -13.14 28.42 10.24
C ASP A 277 -14.48 28.60 9.52
N ALA A 278 -15.40 27.62 9.59
CA ALA A 278 -16.79 27.96 9.39
C ALA A 278 -17.12 28.97 10.49
N PRO A 279 -17.38 30.25 10.17
CA PRO A 279 -17.76 31.22 11.19
C PRO A 279 -18.88 30.58 12.01
N PRO A 280 -18.85 30.67 13.35
CA PRO A 280 -19.87 30.09 14.20
C PRO A 280 -21.19 30.49 13.55
N ALA A 281 -21.98 29.49 13.14
CA ALA A 281 -23.22 29.73 12.41
C ALA A 281 -23.91 30.85 13.17
N VAL A 282 -23.95 32.05 12.56
CA VAL A 282 -24.46 33.24 13.21
C VAL A 282 -25.84 32.82 13.61
N ALA A 283 -26.06 32.65 14.92
CA ALA A 283 -27.34 32.23 15.44
C ALA A 283 -28.35 33.16 14.76
N PRO A 284 -29.33 32.63 14.01
CA PRO A 284 -30.21 33.46 13.19
C PRO A 284 -30.70 34.57 14.09
N ALA A 285 -30.25 35.80 13.80
CA ALA A 285 -30.54 36.97 14.60
C ALA A 285 -32.05 36.97 14.78
N GLY A 286 -32.47 36.93 16.05
CA GLY A 286 -33.79 36.45 16.44
C GLY A 286 -34.86 36.92 15.48
N SER A 287 -35.65 35.97 14.95
CA SER A 287 -36.91 36.30 14.31
C SER A 287 -37.72 37.13 15.32
N PRO A 288 -37.90 38.44 15.11
CA PRO A 288 -38.68 39.25 16.02
C PRO A 288 -40.13 38.79 15.86
N GLY A 289 -40.71 38.27 16.94
CA GLY A 289 -42.16 38.09 17.04
C GLY A 289 -42.72 36.85 16.33
N SER A 290 -42.58 35.68 16.95
CA SER A 290 -43.68 34.73 16.94
C SER A 290 -44.47 34.93 18.22
N ALA A 291 -45.57 35.68 18.08
CA ALA A 291 -46.55 35.88 19.11
C ALA A 291 -47.00 34.52 19.67
N ARG A 292 -47.05 34.45 21.00
CA ARG A 292 -47.67 33.35 21.74
C ARG A 292 -49.07 33.10 21.16
N SER A 293 -49.23 32.03 20.40
CA SER A 293 -50.55 31.46 20.19
C SER A 293 -50.96 30.77 21.50
N PRO A 294 -52.08 31.16 22.12
CA PRO A 294 -52.54 30.56 23.37
C PRO A 294 -52.86 29.08 23.14
N LEU A 295 -52.43 28.26 24.09
CA LEU A 295 -52.70 26.83 24.19
C LEU A 295 -54.21 26.56 24.04
N PRO A 296 -54.65 25.66 23.14
CA PRO A 296 -55.99 25.11 23.24
C PRO A 296 -56.07 24.24 24.49
N SER A 297 -56.98 24.67 25.36
CA SER A 297 -57.39 24.01 26.60
C SER A 297 -57.56 22.50 26.44
N GLN A 298 -57.07 21.77 27.44
CA GLN A 298 -57.51 20.41 27.74
C GLN A 298 -59.04 20.32 27.68
N ARG A 299 -59.56 19.43 26.83
CA ARG A 299 -60.86 18.80 27.05
C ARG A 299 -60.61 17.35 27.40
N GLY A 300 -60.85 17.04 28.67
CA GLY A 300 -61.00 15.68 29.11
C GLY A 300 -62.20 15.03 28.42
N THR A 301 -62.05 13.75 28.15
CA THR A 301 -63.16 12.82 28.05
C THR A 301 -62.74 11.62 28.87
N GLY A 302 -63.25 11.58 30.10
CA GLY A 302 -63.50 10.32 30.75
C GLY A 302 -64.58 9.56 30.00
N LEU A 303 -64.62 8.25 30.29
CA LEU A 303 -65.59 7.19 29.99
C LEU A 303 -64.68 5.94 29.87
N SER A 304 -64.90 4.80 30.51
CA SER A 304 -65.91 4.29 31.44
C SER A 304 -65.50 2.84 31.70
#